data_AF-L0F4M7-F1
#
_entry.id   AF-L0F4M7-F1
#
_cell.length_a   1.000
_cell.length_b   1.000
_cell.length_c   1.000
_cell.angle_alpha   90.00
_cell.angle_beta   90.00
_cell.angle_gamma   90.00
#
_symmetry.space_group_name_H-M   'P 1'
#
loop_
_entity.id
_entity.type
_entity.pdbx_description
1 polymer ?
#
loop_
_entity_poly.entity_id
_entity_poly.type
_entity_poly.pdbx_seq_one_letter_code
_entity_poly.pdbx_strand_id
1 'polypeptide(L)'
;MKAKPIYKILDDKGRVLIPKALRASAEMEHGDIVRLGVNKGVITAKKVDLIELGDQSPEAVEAFVRAAIRDMPEETQIGIAARLLELVEQRKEQRHE
;
A
#
# COMPACT_ATOMS: atom_id res chain seq x y z
N MET A 1 -20.88 -20.92 1.40
CA MET A 1 -20.68 -21.86 0.27
C MET A 1 -19.40 -21.49 -0.44
N LYS A 2 -18.43 -22.41 -0.62
CA LYS A 2 -17.19 -22.08 -1.37
C LYS A 2 -17.56 -21.91 -2.84
N ALA A 3 -17.54 -20.68 -3.34
CA ALA A 3 -17.74 -20.41 -4.76
C ALA A 3 -16.67 -21.16 -5.55
N LYS A 4 -17.05 -21.75 -6.69
CA LYS A 4 -16.10 -22.40 -7.60
C LYS A 4 -15.05 -21.35 -8.03
N PRO A 5 -13.75 -21.72 -8.10
CA PRO A 5 -12.73 -20.78 -8.54
C PRO A 5 -13.02 -20.36 -9.99
N ILE A 6 -13.02 -19.05 -10.24
CA ILE A 6 -13.21 -18.47 -11.57
C ILE A 6 -11.83 -18.01 -12.06
N TYR A 7 -11.39 -18.55 -13.19
CA TYR A 7 -10.13 -18.18 -13.81
C TYR A 7 -10.38 -17.19 -14.95
N LYS A 8 -9.57 -16.14 -15.00
CA LYS A 8 -9.56 -15.14 -16.06
C LYS A 8 -8.13 -14.86 -16.49
N ILE A 9 -7.98 -14.56 -17.77
CA ILE A 9 -6.68 -14.22 -18.34
C ILE A 9 -6.47 -12.72 -18.13
N LEU A 10 -5.26 -12.36 -17.71
CA LEU A 10 -4.78 -10.99 -17.65
C LEU A 10 -4.42 -10.54 -19.07
N ASP A 11 -4.92 -9.38 -19.48
CA ASP A 11 -4.54 -8.84 -20.78
C ASP A 11 -3.19 -8.10 -20.76
N ASP A 12 -2.76 -7.63 -21.93
CA ASP A 12 -1.53 -6.86 -22.15
C ASP A 12 -1.46 -5.54 -21.37
N LYS A 13 -2.63 -5.04 -20.93
CA LYS A 13 -2.78 -3.80 -20.16
C LYS A 13 -2.98 -4.05 -18.67
N GLY A 14 -2.84 -5.31 -18.21
CA GLY A 14 -2.99 -5.66 -16.80
C GLY A 14 -4.44 -5.66 -16.31
N ARG A 15 -5.44 -5.70 -17.21
CA ARG A 15 -6.85 -5.74 -16.84
C ARG A 15 -7.33 -7.17 -16.69
N VAL A 16 -8.15 -7.40 -15.67
CA VAL A 16 -8.86 -8.66 -15.45
C VAL A 16 -10.35 -8.39 -15.33
N LEU A 17 -11.16 -9.15 -16.08
CA LEU A 17 -12.61 -8.99 -16.04
C LEU A 17 -13.18 -9.58 -14.75
N ILE A 18 -13.73 -8.74 -13.86
CA ILE A 18 -14.52 -9.18 -12.71
C ILE A 18 -15.94 -9.54 -13.19
N PRO A 19 -16.35 -10.83 -13.13
CA PRO A 19 -17.68 -11.26 -13.57
C PRO A 19 -18.82 -10.51 -12.86
N LYS A 20 -19.94 -10.30 -13.56
CA LYS A 20 -21.12 -9.59 -13.04
C LYS A 20 -21.62 -10.14 -11.70
N ALA A 21 -21.60 -11.46 -11.52
CA ALA A 21 -22.01 -12.10 -10.27
C ALA A 21 -21.11 -11.71 -9.08
N LEU A 22 -19.78 -11.67 -9.27
CA LEU A 22 -18.85 -11.26 -8.22
C LEU A 22 -18.97 -9.76 -7.91
N ARG A 23 -19.17 -8.94 -8.95
CA ARG A 23 -19.44 -7.51 -8.77
C ARG A 23 -20.71 -7.25 -7.97
N ALA A 24 -21.80 -7.96 -8.28
CA ALA A 24 -23.05 -7.86 -7.54
C ALA A 24 -22.87 -8.29 -6.07
N SER A 25 -22.13 -9.37 -5.80
CA SER A 25 -21.83 -9.80 -4.43
C SER A 25 -20.90 -8.86 -3.65
N ALA A 26 -20.08 -8.08 -4.35
CA ALA A 26 -19.19 -7.09 -3.76
C ALA A 26 -19.77 -5.67 -3.81
N GLU A 27 -21.04 -5.53 -4.23
CA GLU A 27 -21.74 -4.24 -4.38
C GLU A 27 -20.96 -3.23 -5.26
N MET A 28 -20.26 -3.75 -6.27
CA MET A 28 -19.43 -2.97 -7.20
C MET A 28 -20.16 -2.69 -8.52
N GLU A 29 -20.33 -1.42 -8.84
CA GLU A 29 -20.96 -0.92 -10.05
C GLU A 29 -19.99 -0.10 -10.92
N HIS A 30 -20.46 0.27 -12.11
CA HIS A 30 -19.69 1.14 -12.98
C HIS A 30 -19.56 2.53 -12.34
N GLY A 31 -18.34 3.03 -12.21
CA GLY A 31 -18.05 4.33 -11.59
C GLY A 31 -17.62 4.24 -10.13
N ASP A 32 -17.75 3.08 -9.48
CA ASP A 32 -17.26 2.90 -8.12
C ASP A 32 -15.73 2.99 -8.04
N ILE A 33 -15.25 3.57 -6.94
CA ILE A 33 -13.82 3.62 -6.62
C ILE A 33 -13.43 2.30 -5.95
N VAL A 34 -12.33 1.71 -6.42
CA VAL A 34 -11.84 0.42 -5.93
C VAL A 34 -10.39 0.59 -5.48
N ARG A 35 -10.14 0.34 -4.19
CA ARG A 35 -8.79 0.24 -3.63
C ARG A 35 -8.20 -1.12 -3.99
N LEU A 36 -7.00 -1.10 -4.56
CA LEU A 36 -6.21 -2.31 -4.78
C LEU A 36 -5.19 -2.50 -3.64
N GLY A 37 -5.00 -3.73 -3.21
CA GLY A 37 -3.97 -4.11 -2.24
C GLY A 37 -3.15 -5.30 -2.76
N VAL A 38 -1.91 -5.42 -2.30
CA VAL A 38 -1.03 -6.56 -2.64
C VAL A 38 -0.49 -7.21 -1.37
N ASN A 39 -0.58 -8.53 -1.29
CA ASN A 39 0.03 -9.31 -0.22
C ASN A 39 0.47 -10.67 -0.76
N LYS A 40 1.78 -10.96 -0.72
CA LYS A 40 2.36 -12.27 -1.08
C LYS A 40 1.82 -12.85 -2.40
N GLY A 41 1.77 -12.03 -3.45
CA GLY A 41 1.29 -12.45 -4.77
C GLY A 41 -0.24 -12.47 -4.93
N VAL A 42 -1.00 -12.06 -3.91
CA VAL A 42 -2.45 -11.90 -3.98
C VAL A 42 -2.79 -10.42 -4.16
N ILE A 43 -3.55 -10.11 -5.21
CA ILE A 43 -4.14 -8.78 -5.42
C ILE A 43 -5.56 -8.80 -4.83
N THR A 44 -5.86 -7.86 -3.94
CA THR A 44 -7.20 -7.64 -3.40
C THR A 44 -7.81 -6.38 -3.99
N ALA A 45 -9.12 -6.39 -4.19
CA ALA A 45 -9.90 -5.27 -4.67
C ALA A 45 -11.04 -5.00 -3.69
N LYS A 46 -11.12 -3.78 -3.15
CA LYS A 46 -12.13 -3.38 -2.17
C LYS A 46 -12.82 -2.10 -2.63
N LYS A 47 -14.16 -2.10 -2.69
CA LYS A 47 -14.95 -0.89 -2.94
C LYS A 47 -14.73 0.11 -1.80
N VAL A 48 -14.56 1.39 -2.14
CA VAL A 48 -14.41 2.49 -1.18
C VAL A 48 -15.26 3.68 -1.63
N ASP A 49 -15.81 4.42 -0.67
CA ASP A 49 -16.67 5.58 -0.94
C ASP A 49 -15.87 6.90 -1.04
N LEU A 50 -14.66 6.94 -0.47
CA LEU A 50 -13.73 8.06 -0.55
C LEU A 50 -12.30 7.57 -0.85
N ILE A 51 -11.54 8.38 -1.60
CA ILE A 51 -10.09 8.24 -1.71
C ILE A 51 -9.50 8.74 -0.38
N GLU A 52 -8.92 7.84 0.42
CA GLU A 52 -8.29 8.20 1.68
C GLU A 52 -7.16 9.22 1.42
N LEU A 53 -7.29 10.44 1.96
CA LEU A 53 -6.23 11.44 2.01
C LEU A 53 -5.11 10.89 2.92
N GLY A 54 -3.94 10.61 2.34
CA GLY A 54 -2.80 10.05 3.07
C GLY A 54 -2.27 8.78 2.40
N ASP A 55 -1.73 8.92 1.19
CA ASP A 55 -0.99 7.87 0.50
C ASP A 55 0.13 7.34 1.42
N GLN A 56 -0.07 6.13 1.96
CA GLN A 56 0.89 5.44 2.81
C GLN A 56 1.75 4.45 2.03
N SER A 57 1.78 4.55 0.70
CA SER A 57 2.79 3.84 -0.07
C SER A 57 4.18 4.18 0.48
N PRO A 58 5.11 3.21 0.54
CA PRO A 58 6.47 3.45 1.04
C PRO A 58 7.12 4.68 0.38
N GLU A 59 6.85 4.88 -0.90
CA GLU A 59 7.36 5.96 -1.72
C GLU A 59 6.77 7.33 -1.31
N ALA A 60 5.46 7.41 -1.07
CA ALA A 60 4.82 8.64 -0.62
C ALA A 60 5.21 9.03 0.80
N VAL A 61 5.35 8.03 1.69
CA VAL A 61 5.84 8.25 3.05
C VAL A 61 7.28 8.74 3.03
N GLU A 62 8.15 8.14 2.22
CA GLU A 62 9.55 8.58 2.09
C GLU A 62 9.65 10.02 1.55
N ALA A 63 8.90 10.34 0.49
CA ALA A 63 8.89 11.68 -0.10
C ALA A 63 8.39 12.74 0.90
N PHE A 64 7.34 12.41 1.66
CA PHE A 64 6.82 13.29 2.70
C PHE A 64 7.83 13.52 3.82
N VAL A 65 8.48 12.45 4.32
CA VAL A 65 9.49 12.56 5.38
C VAL A 65 10.70 13.38 4.90
N ARG A 66 11.18 13.15 3.67
CA ARG A 66 12.28 13.93 3.08
C ARG A 66 11.94 15.42 2.96
N ALA A 67 10.72 15.74 2.54
CA ALA A 67 10.26 17.12 2.45
C ALA A 67 10.17 17.78 3.83
N ALA A 68 9.60 17.07 4.80
CA ALA A 68 9.45 17.57 6.17
C ALA A 68 10.81 17.82 6.84
N ILE A 69 11.79 16.92 6.70
CA ILE A 69 13.13 17.08 7.29
C ILE A 69 13.84 18.32 6.75
N ARG A 70 13.71 18.60 5.45
CA ARG A 70 14.38 19.75 4.81
C ARG A 70 13.95 21.09 5.43
N ASP A 71 12.70 21.18 5.86
CA ASP A 71 12.13 22.42 6.39
C ASP A 71 12.28 22.51 7.93
N MET A 72 12.88 21.49 8.57
CA MET A 72 13.17 21.47 10.00
C MET A 72 14.50 22.18 10.35
N PRO A 73 14.65 22.69 11.59
CA PRO A 73 15.92 23.21 12.11
C PRO A 73 17.02 22.15 12.16
N GLU A 74 18.28 22.58 12.04
CA GLU A 74 19.47 21.71 12.00
C GLU A 74 19.58 20.80 13.24
N GLU A 75 19.27 21.32 14.43
CA GLU A 75 19.24 20.52 15.67
C GLU A 75 18.27 19.33 15.58
N THR A 76 17.08 19.55 15.00
CA THR A 76 16.07 18.51 14.80
C THR A 76 16.52 17.49 13.76
N GLN A 77 17.17 17.95 12.68
CA GLN A 77 17.72 17.06 11.65
C GLN A 77 18.79 16.12 12.22
N ILE A 78 19.71 16.66 13.04
CA ILE A 78 20.76 15.89 13.71
C ILE A 78 20.14 14.88 14.68
N GLY A 79 19.13 15.29 15.47
CA GLY A 79 18.41 14.38 16.37
C GLY A 79 17.72 13.23 15.63
N ILE A 80 17.09 13.50 14.50
CA ILE A 80 16.47 12.47 13.65
C ILE A 80 17.53 11.52 13.09
N ALA A 81 18.67 12.04 12.60
CA ALA A 81 19.75 11.21 12.06
C ALA A 81 20.33 10.25 13.12
N ALA A 82 20.58 10.76 14.33
CA ALA A 82 21.04 9.93 15.45
C ALA A 82 20.04 8.80 15.77
N ARG A 83 18.74 9.14 15.83
CA ARG A 83 17.70 8.14 16.10
C ARG A 83 17.57 7.08 15.01
N LEU A 84 17.75 7.46 13.74
CA LEU A 84 17.74 6.51 12.63
C LEU A 84 18.94 5.56 12.68
N LEU A 85 20.12 6.04 13.07
CA LEU A 85 21.31 5.20 13.26
C LEU A 85 21.09 4.17 14.37
N GLU A 86 20.59 4.58 15.54
CA GLU A 86 20.25 3.67 16.65
C GLU A 86 19.29 2.56 16.21
N LEU A 87 18.24 2.91 15.45
CA LEU A 87 17.26 1.94 14.96
C LEU A 87 17.87 0.92 13.99
N VAL A 88 18.85 1.32 13.19
CA VAL A 88 19.56 0.42 12.27
C VAL A 88 20.47 -0.53 13.05
N GLU A 89 21.14 -0.05 14.08
CA GLU A 89 22.00 -0.87 14.96
C GLU A 89 21.18 -1.91 15.73
N GLN A 90 20.08 -1.51 16.37
CA GLN A 90 19.18 -2.44 17.06
C GLN A 90 18.64 -3.54 16.13
N ARG A 91 18.32 -3.20 14.88
CA ARG A 91 17.88 -4.19 13.88
C ARG A 91 18.99 -5.12 13.43
N LYS A 92 20.26 -4.71 13.47
CA LYS A 92 21.40 -5.58 13.17
C LYS A 92 21.65 -6.55 14.31
N GLU A 93 21.61 -6.08 15.56
CA GLU A 93 21.79 -6.93 16.74
C GLU A 93 20.73 -8.01 16.83
N GLN A 94 19.45 -7.68 16.60
CA GLN A 94 18.33 -8.64 16.55
C GLN A 94 18.41 -9.66 15.40
N ARG A 95 19.28 -9.44 14.42
CA ARG A 95 19.44 -10.30 13.24
C ARG A 95 20.64 -11.24 13.35
N HIS A 96 21.44 -11.06 14.40
CA HIS A 96 22.62 -11.87 14.72
C HIS A 96 22.43 -12.79 15.94
N GLU A 97 21.24 -12.78 16.56
CA GLU A 97 20.72 -13.83 17.47
C GLU A 97 19.88 -14.85 16.70
#